data_AF-A0A4R2SZ47-F1
#
_entry.id   AF-A0A4R2SZ47-F1
#
_cell.length_a   1.000
_cell.length_b   1.000
_cell.length_c   1.000
_cell.angle_alpha   90.00
_cell.angle_beta   90.00
_cell.angle_gamma   90.00
#
_symmetry.space_group_name_H-M   'P 1'
#
loop_
_entity.id
_entity.type
_entity.pdbx_description
1 polymer ?
#
loop_
_entity_poly.entity_id
_entity_poly.type
_entity_poly.pdbx_seq_one_letter_code
_entity_poly.pdbx_strand_id
1 'polypeptide(L)'
;MATTGATTGIVNARVKMGTVWDRTIEVLNGRTGMIARIAVLGMLLPTVVRDGFVAFTSRANPVSMLVGAVLTIGALVAMIWAQLAIVAIATDPAVDAASARRQGRARALPALGITVLVTIVAFLLALPPIVVLVQSGFDFAAAANGSSAQMTPPSVGAASFTALYGLAYLLVLFWIGARLVLLNPVILNERLGVGAIRRSIQLTKGMTWRIIGVLVLFCIVLLVATGAAQSVTGIVFRLVLGADSVATAAFLAGVAGSIVTTAFTALAAVFTAQLYVATREKHAVP
;
A
#
# COMPACT_ATOMS: atom_id res chain seq x y z
N MET A 1 -40.06 2.43 -48.68
CA MET A 1 -40.60 2.85 -47.37
C MET A 1 -39.51 2.63 -46.34
N ALA A 2 -39.30 3.63 -45.49
CA ALA A 2 -38.09 3.90 -44.71
C ALA A 2 -38.03 3.18 -43.35
N THR A 3 -36.79 3.14 -42.81
CA THR A 3 -36.36 3.07 -41.38
C THR A 3 -36.68 1.76 -40.62
N THR A 4 -35.81 1.17 -39.78
CA THR A 4 -34.90 1.73 -38.75
C THR A 4 -33.91 0.59 -38.39
N GLY A 5 -32.59 0.75 -38.45
CA GLY A 5 -31.84 1.51 -37.45
C GLY A 5 -31.61 0.69 -36.17
N ALA A 6 -30.74 -0.31 -36.22
CA ALA A 6 -30.12 -0.88 -35.04
C ALA A 6 -28.64 -1.16 -35.35
N THR A 7 -27.91 -0.06 -35.56
CA THR A 7 -26.47 -0.02 -35.28
C THR A 7 -26.29 -0.58 -33.87
N THR A 8 -25.90 -1.85 -33.81
CA THR A 8 -25.38 -2.48 -32.60
C THR A 8 -24.19 -1.63 -32.22
N GLY A 9 -24.42 -0.67 -31.33
CA GLY A 9 -23.36 0.08 -30.70
C GLY A 9 -22.50 -0.94 -30.02
N ILE A 10 -21.40 -1.32 -30.68
CA ILE A 10 -20.22 -1.83 -30.02
C ILE A 10 -19.80 -0.65 -29.15
N VAL A 11 -20.42 -0.53 -27.98
CA VAL A 11 -19.94 0.32 -26.92
C VAL A 11 -18.58 -0.26 -26.66
N ASN A 12 -17.56 0.39 -27.22
CA ASN A 12 -16.20 0.29 -26.75
C ASN A 12 -16.26 0.67 -25.27
N ALA A 13 -16.61 -0.30 -24.43
CA ALA A 13 -16.83 -0.12 -23.01
C ALA A 13 -15.44 0.06 -22.41
N ARG A 14 -14.90 1.28 -22.56
CA ARG A 14 -13.76 1.71 -21.77
C ARG A 14 -14.26 1.63 -20.34
N VAL A 15 -13.59 0.81 -19.53
CA VAL A 15 -13.77 0.80 -18.08
C VAL A 15 -13.69 2.26 -17.61
N LYS A 16 -14.83 2.80 -17.17
CA LYS A 16 -14.94 4.16 -16.66
C LYS A 16 -14.57 4.10 -15.19
N MET A 17 -13.61 4.93 -14.79
CA MET A 17 -13.10 4.93 -13.43
C MET A 17 -14.17 5.36 -12.40
N GLY A 18 -15.11 6.21 -12.82
CA GLY A 18 -16.30 6.55 -12.02
C GLY A 18 -17.15 5.33 -11.69
N THR A 19 -17.45 4.48 -12.67
CA THR A 19 -18.22 3.25 -12.42
C THR A 19 -17.50 2.27 -11.48
N VAL A 20 -16.16 2.18 -11.58
CA VAL A 20 -15.37 1.37 -10.64
C VAL A 20 -15.43 1.95 -9.22
N TRP A 21 -15.41 3.29 -9.10
CA TRP A 21 -15.58 3.98 -7.84
C TRP A 21 -16.96 3.76 -7.22
N ASP A 22 -18.03 3.89 -8.01
CA ASP A 22 -19.41 3.68 -7.55
C ASP A 22 -19.60 2.25 -7.01
N ARG A 23 -19.11 1.24 -7.76
CA ARG A 23 -19.10 -0.17 -7.31
C ARG A 23 -18.27 -0.36 -6.03
N THR A 24 -17.16 0.35 -5.89
CA THR A 24 -16.32 0.29 -4.68
C THR A 24 -17.08 0.80 -3.46
N ILE A 25 -17.79 1.93 -3.59
CA ILE A 25 -18.61 2.50 -2.52
C ILE A 25 -19.80 1.59 -2.18
N GLU A 26 -20.44 1.00 -3.19
CA GLU A 26 -21.52 0.03 -2.97
C GLU A 26 -21.05 -1.19 -2.16
N VAL A 27 -19.91 -1.78 -2.53
CA VAL A 27 -19.32 -2.92 -1.80
C VAL A 27 -18.90 -2.53 -0.38
N LEU A 28 -18.32 -1.35 -0.21
CA LEU A 28 -17.99 -0.83 1.12
C LEU A 28 -19.27 -0.72 1.95
N ASN A 29 -20.27 0.03 1.51
CA ASN A 29 -21.52 0.23 2.24
C ASN A 29 -22.25 -1.08 2.57
N GLY A 30 -22.27 -2.05 1.65
CA GLY A 30 -22.89 -3.36 1.86
C GLY A 30 -22.11 -4.30 2.77
N ARG A 31 -20.79 -4.10 2.92
CA ARG A 31 -19.88 -5.06 3.61
C ARG A 31 -18.93 -4.42 4.63
N THR A 32 -19.16 -3.16 5.05
CA THR A 32 -18.28 -2.41 5.96
C THR A 32 -17.94 -3.20 7.21
N GLY A 33 -18.94 -3.82 7.85
CA GLY A 33 -18.71 -4.57 9.10
C GLY A 33 -17.74 -5.75 8.94
N MET A 34 -17.76 -6.44 7.78
CA MET A 34 -16.86 -7.55 7.50
C MET A 34 -15.45 -7.06 7.14
N ILE A 35 -15.37 -6.05 6.28
CA ILE A 35 -14.11 -5.45 5.82
C ILE A 35 -13.38 -4.78 6.99
N ALA A 36 -14.10 -3.99 7.80
CA ALA A 36 -13.55 -3.27 8.94
C ALA A 36 -12.96 -4.23 9.98
N ARG A 37 -13.65 -5.34 10.31
CA ARG A 37 -13.10 -6.34 11.25
C ARG A 37 -11.81 -6.95 10.75
N ILE A 38 -11.73 -7.29 9.47
CA ILE A 38 -10.51 -7.85 8.86
C ILE A 38 -9.38 -6.82 8.84
N ALA A 39 -9.69 -5.57 8.46
CA ALA A 39 -8.72 -4.47 8.43
C ALA A 39 -8.18 -4.17 9.84
N VAL A 40 -9.05 -4.12 10.86
CA VAL A 40 -8.63 -3.91 12.24
C VAL A 40 -7.73 -5.04 12.73
N LEU A 41 -8.15 -6.30 12.52
CA LEU A 41 -7.41 -7.45 13.04
C LEU A 41 -6.10 -7.72 12.32
N GLY A 42 -6.05 -7.50 11.01
CA GLY A 42 -4.89 -7.85 10.20
C GLY A 42 -4.01 -6.68 9.77
N MET A 43 -4.47 -5.43 9.86
CA MET A 43 -3.66 -4.25 9.52
C MET A 43 -3.40 -3.37 10.75
N LEU A 44 -4.47 -2.89 11.40
CA LEU A 44 -4.34 -1.91 12.48
C LEU A 44 -3.67 -2.50 13.71
N LEU A 45 -4.22 -3.58 14.25
CA LEU A 45 -3.78 -4.16 15.52
C LEU A 45 -2.31 -4.61 15.49
N PRO A 46 -1.83 -5.35 14.47
CA PRO A 46 -0.42 -5.73 14.39
C PRO A 46 0.52 -4.52 14.30
N THR A 47 0.12 -3.48 13.56
CA THR A 47 0.90 -2.25 13.40
C THR A 47 1.00 -1.48 14.72
N VAL A 48 -0.12 -1.29 15.41
CA VAL A 48 -0.16 -0.60 16.71
C VAL A 48 0.66 -1.33 17.77
N VAL A 49 0.57 -2.66 17.82
CA VAL A 49 1.37 -3.49 18.75
C VAL A 49 2.85 -3.36 18.46
N ARG A 50 3.25 -3.46 17.18
CA ARG A 50 4.64 -3.28 16.75
C ARG A 50 5.15 -1.89 17.13
N ASP A 51 4.40 -0.85 16.78
CA ASP A 51 4.84 0.53 16.98
C ASP A 51 4.89 0.89 18.47
N GLY A 52 3.97 0.36 19.28
CA GLY A 52 4.01 0.50 20.74
C GLY A 52 5.23 -0.18 21.34
N PHE A 53 5.53 -1.41 20.90
CA PHE A 53 6.75 -2.10 21.33
C PHE A 53 8.02 -1.31 20.98
N VAL A 54 8.10 -0.78 19.76
CA VAL A 54 9.24 0.04 19.30
C VAL A 54 9.34 1.37 20.05
N ALA A 55 8.21 1.99 20.41
CA ALA A 55 8.18 3.27 21.11
C ALA A 55 8.69 3.18 22.56
N PHE A 56 8.39 2.07 23.25
CA PHE A 56 8.66 1.94 24.69
C PHE A 56 9.79 0.98 25.05
N THR A 57 10.50 0.41 24.06
CA THR A 57 11.60 -0.53 24.30
C THR A 57 12.94 0.05 23.86
N SER A 58 13.98 -0.15 24.70
CA SER A 58 15.35 0.22 24.35
C SER A 58 15.86 -0.62 23.17
N ARG A 59 16.42 0.03 22.14
CA ARG A 59 17.05 -0.61 20.98
C ARG A 59 18.46 -1.16 21.27
N ALA A 60 18.99 -0.94 22.48
CA ALA A 60 20.33 -1.39 22.86
C ALA A 60 20.37 -2.87 23.27
N ASN A 61 19.21 -3.50 23.50
CA ASN A 61 19.13 -4.91 23.89
C ASN A 61 18.94 -5.81 22.65
N PRO A 62 19.83 -6.79 22.40
CA PRO A 62 19.67 -7.73 21.29
C PRO A 62 18.32 -8.48 21.28
N VAL A 63 17.77 -8.77 22.47
CA VAL A 63 16.47 -9.45 22.61
C VAL A 63 15.33 -8.55 22.16
N SER A 64 15.35 -7.25 22.47
CA SER A 64 14.32 -6.33 22.00
C SER A 64 14.38 -6.12 20.49
N MET A 65 15.57 -6.11 19.90
CA MET A 65 15.74 -6.08 18.45
C MET A 65 15.12 -7.32 17.80
N LEU A 66 15.36 -8.51 18.35
CA LEU A 66 14.79 -9.76 17.86
C LEU A 66 13.25 -9.75 17.95
N VAL A 67 12.69 -9.36 19.10
CA VAL A 67 11.24 -9.25 19.27
C VAL A 67 10.64 -8.23 18.30
N GLY A 68 11.29 -7.07 18.13
CA GLY A 68 10.86 -6.05 17.16
C GLY A 68 10.88 -6.55 15.71
N ALA A 69 11.87 -7.36 15.34
CA ALA A 69 11.95 -8.00 14.03
C ALA A 69 10.81 -9.02 13.85
N VAL A 70 10.54 -9.86 14.84
CA VAL A 70 9.43 -10.83 14.83
C VAL A 70 8.07 -10.11 14.70
N LEU A 71 7.85 -9.04 15.47
CA LEU A 71 6.64 -8.22 15.37
C LEU A 71 6.48 -7.57 14.00
N THR A 72 7.59 -7.11 13.41
CA THR A 72 7.58 -6.53 12.06
C THR A 72 7.20 -7.57 11.01
N ILE A 73 7.80 -8.76 11.05
CA ILE A 73 7.47 -9.86 10.15
C ILE A 73 6.01 -10.30 10.35
N GLY A 74 5.57 -10.46 11.60
CA GLY A 74 4.20 -10.82 11.93
C GLY A 74 3.18 -9.81 11.41
N ALA A 75 3.46 -8.51 11.56
CA ALA A 75 2.63 -7.43 11.04
C ALA A 75 2.56 -7.44 9.51
N LEU A 76 3.68 -7.66 8.82
CA LEU A 76 3.72 -7.78 7.36
C LEU A 76 2.87 -8.95 6.86
N VAL A 77 3.00 -10.12 7.49
CA VAL A 77 2.22 -11.32 7.12
C VAL A 77 0.73 -11.09 7.37
N ALA A 78 0.37 -10.49 8.52
CA ALA A 78 -1.02 -10.16 8.84
C ALA A 78 -1.62 -9.15 7.85
N MET A 79 -0.83 -8.15 7.45
CA MET A 79 -1.25 -7.11 6.50
C MET A 79 -1.53 -7.71 5.12
N ILE A 80 -0.64 -8.58 4.62
CA ILE A 80 -0.82 -9.28 3.34
C ILE A 80 -2.06 -10.17 3.41
N TRP A 81 -2.23 -10.93 4.49
CA TRP A 81 -3.41 -11.75 4.70
C TRP A 81 -4.70 -10.93 4.68
N ALA A 82 -4.74 -9.78 5.35
CA ALA A 82 -5.90 -8.90 5.39
C ALA A 82 -6.20 -8.32 4.01
N GLN A 83 -5.18 -7.87 3.29
CA GLN A 83 -5.33 -7.34 1.94
C GLN A 83 -5.92 -8.40 0.99
N LEU A 84 -5.43 -9.64 1.03
CA LEU A 84 -5.97 -10.74 0.23
C LEU A 84 -7.41 -11.08 0.61
N ALA A 85 -7.74 -11.11 1.90
CA ALA A 85 -9.08 -11.40 2.37
C ALA A 85 -10.09 -10.31 1.95
N ILE A 86 -9.71 -9.03 2.03
CA ILE A 86 -10.54 -7.91 1.56
C ILE A 86 -10.74 -7.98 0.05
N VAL A 87 -9.68 -8.26 -0.72
CA VAL A 87 -9.78 -8.44 -2.18
C VAL A 87 -10.73 -9.60 -2.53
N ALA A 88 -10.67 -10.72 -1.81
CA ALA A 88 -11.56 -11.87 -2.04
C ALA A 88 -13.04 -11.51 -1.82
N ILE A 89 -13.34 -10.87 -0.70
CA ILE A 89 -14.67 -10.35 -0.34
C ILE A 89 -15.15 -9.33 -1.38
N ALA A 90 -14.27 -8.47 -1.87
CA ALA A 90 -14.62 -7.44 -2.83
C ALA A 90 -14.76 -7.97 -4.26
N THR A 91 -14.21 -9.14 -4.60
CA THR A 91 -14.26 -9.69 -5.96
C THR A 91 -15.53 -10.51 -6.19
N ASP A 92 -16.04 -11.22 -5.17
CA ASP A 92 -17.17 -12.14 -5.31
C ASP A 92 -18.19 -11.96 -4.15
N PRO A 93 -19.45 -11.63 -4.47
CA PRO A 93 -20.49 -11.47 -3.47
C PRO A 93 -20.84 -12.77 -2.72
N ALA A 94 -20.56 -13.94 -3.28
CA ALA A 94 -20.81 -15.24 -2.64
C ALA A 94 -19.74 -15.63 -1.60
N VAL A 95 -18.61 -14.92 -1.53
CA VAL A 95 -17.53 -15.24 -0.60
C VAL A 95 -17.90 -14.79 0.81
N ASP A 96 -18.03 -15.74 1.73
CA ASP A 96 -18.21 -15.48 3.16
C ASP A 96 -16.88 -15.21 3.89
N ALA A 97 -16.96 -14.74 5.14
CA ALA A 97 -15.77 -14.43 5.93
C ALA A 97 -14.91 -15.67 6.23
N ALA A 98 -15.47 -16.88 6.25
CA ALA A 98 -14.71 -18.11 6.48
C ALA A 98 -13.93 -18.55 5.22
N SER A 99 -14.55 -18.45 4.04
CA SER A 99 -13.93 -18.71 2.74
C SER A 99 -12.84 -17.68 2.44
N ALA A 100 -13.07 -16.39 2.72
CA ALA A 100 -12.06 -15.35 2.58
C ALA A 100 -10.81 -15.63 3.43
N ARG A 101 -10.99 -16.07 4.69
CA ARG A 101 -9.88 -16.44 5.58
C ARG A 101 -9.12 -17.67 5.08
N ARG A 102 -9.80 -18.68 4.56
CA ARG A 102 -9.18 -19.89 3.96
C ARG A 102 -8.40 -19.55 2.69
N GLN A 103 -8.98 -18.73 1.80
CA GLN A 103 -8.30 -18.27 0.58
C GLN A 103 -7.07 -17.43 0.91
N GLY A 104 -7.17 -16.52 1.89
CA GLY A 104 -6.04 -15.74 2.37
C GLY A 104 -4.90 -16.64 2.87
N ARG A 105 -5.18 -17.66 3.68
CA ARG A 105 -4.15 -18.60 4.19
C ARG A 105 -3.52 -19.44 3.10
N ALA A 106 -4.32 -20.00 2.19
CA ALA A 106 -3.82 -20.85 1.11
C ALA A 106 -2.96 -20.10 0.09
N ARG A 107 -3.13 -18.77 -0.02
CA ARG A 107 -2.50 -17.94 -1.05
C ARG A 107 -1.50 -16.91 -0.51
N ALA A 108 -1.37 -16.84 0.82
CA ALA A 108 -0.41 -15.97 1.48
C ALA A 108 1.04 -16.29 1.06
N LEU A 109 1.41 -17.57 0.95
CA LEU A 109 2.79 -17.97 0.61
C LEU A 109 3.22 -17.56 -0.80
N PRO A 110 2.46 -17.85 -1.88
CA PRO A 110 2.80 -17.35 -3.21
C PRO A 110 2.79 -15.84 -3.32
N ALA A 111 1.82 -15.16 -2.68
CA ALA A 111 1.75 -13.71 -2.64
C ALA A 111 2.97 -13.12 -1.92
N LEU A 112 3.33 -13.67 -0.75
CA LEU A 112 4.52 -13.31 0.00
C LEU A 112 5.78 -13.48 -0.84
N GLY A 113 5.95 -14.60 -1.53
CA GLY A 113 7.13 -14.83 -2.36
C GLY A 113 7.31 -13.76 -3.44
N ILE A 114 6.23 -13.38 -4.12
CA ILE A 114 6.27 -12.33 -5.14
C ILE A 114 6.46 -10.94 -4.52
N THR A 115 5.76 -10.62 -3.43
CA THR A 115 5.93 -9.35 -2.72
C THR A 115 7.36 -9.21 -2.21
N VAL A 116 7.93 -10.24 -1.59
CA VAL A 116 9.31 -10.26 -1.11
C VAL A 116 10.28 -10.07 -2.27
N LEU A 117 10.09 -10.75 -3.40
CA LEU A 117 10.93 -10.57 -4.58
C LEU A 117 10.90 -9.13 -5.08
N VAL A 118 9.71 -8.54 -5.22
CA VAL A 118 9.54 -7.14 -5.64
C VAL A 118 10.18 -6.18 -4.63
N THR A 119 10.00 -6.43 -3.32
CA THR A 119 10.62 -5.64 -2.26
C THR A 119 12.14 -5.75 -2.28
N ILE A 120 12.71 -6.93 -2.52
CA ILE A 120 14.16 -7.12 -2.65
C ILE A 120 14.68 -6.33 -3.85
N VAL A 121 14.02 -6.44 -5.01
CA VAL A 121 14.42 -5.68 -6.21
C VAL A 121 14.35 -4.17 -5.97
N ALA A 122 13.27 -3.69 -5.36
CA ALA A 122 13.12 -2.29 -4.98
C ALA A 122 14.21 -1.85 -4.00
N PHE A 123 14.50 -2.66 -2.98
CA PHE A 123 15.56 -2.38 -2.01
C PHE A 123 16.94 -2.30 -2.66
N LEU A 124 17.28 -3.24 -3.55
CA LEU A 124 18.52 -3.22 -4.30
C LEU A 124 18.64 -1.98 -5.19
N LEU A 125 17.54 -1.57 -5.83
CA LEU A 125 17.48 -0.32 -6.59
C LEU A 125 17.55 0.93 -5.69
N ALA A 126 17.27 0.85 -4.40
CA ALA A 126 17.43 1.96 -3.48
C ALA A 126 18.87 2.10 -2.94
N LEU A 127 19.74 1.10 -3.13
CA LEU A 127 21.12 1.12 -2.63
C LEU A 127 22.03 2.17 -3.27
N PRO A 128 22.02 2.41 -4.60
CA PRO A 128 22.94 3.36 -5.23
C PRO A 128 22.97 4.77 -4.59
N PRO A 129 21.84 5.45 -4.34
CA PRO A 129 21.88 6.76 -3.68
C PRO A 129 22.40 6.67 -2.24
N ILE A 130 22.10 5.59 -1.51
CA ILE A 130 22.62 5.38 -0.15
C ILE A 130 24.14 5.27 -0.17
N VAL A 131 24.69 4.47 -1.08
CA VAL A 131 26.15 4.28 -1.22
C VAL A 131 26.83 5.61 -1.54
N VAL A 132 26.30 6.40 -2.47
CA VAL A 132 26.85 7.71 -2.83
C VAL A 132 26.82 8.68 -1.65
N LEU A 133 25.73 8.70 -0.88
CA LEU A 133 25.62 9.54 0.31
C LEU A 133 26.61 9.11 1.41
N VAL A 134 26.74 7.80 1.68
CA VAL A 134 27.74 7.28 2.64
C VAL A 134 29.15 7.68 2.23
N GLN A 135 29.49 7.52 0.94
CA GLN A 135 30.79 7.91 0.40
C GLN A 135 31.03 9.43 0.46
N SER A 136 29.97 10.24 0.42
CA SER A 136 30.05 11.69 0.59
C SER A 136 30.21 12.15 2.04
N GLY A 137 30.25 11.22 3.01
CA GLY A 137 30.35 11.52 4.44
C GLY A 137 29.02 11.93 5.09
N PHE A 138 27.88 11.60 4.46
CA PHE A 138 26.57 11.93 4.99
C PHE A 138 26.28 11.12 6.27
N ASP A 139 26.01 11.82 7.38
CA ASP A 139 25.67 11.18 8.65
C ASP A 139 24.17 10.85 8.72
N PHE A 140 23.85 9.59 8.42
CA PHE A 140 22.48 9.07 8.52
C PHE A 140 21.95 9.01 9.95
N ALA A 141 22.82 8.89 10.96
CA ALA A 141 22.39 8.85 12.36
C ALA A 141 22.00 10.25 12.84
N ALA A 142 22.79 11.27 12.52
CA ALA A 142 22.44 12.67 12.78
C ALA A 142 21.16 13.08 12.02
N ALA A 143 21.02 12.67 10.76
CA ALA A 143 19.83 12.92 9.95
C ALA A 143 18.57 12.27 10.54
N ALA A 144 18.66 11.00 10.96
CA ALA A 144 17.54 10.27 11.56
C ALA A 144 17.09 10.88 12.90
N ASN A 145 18.02 11.48 13.64
CA ASN A 145 17.75 12.15 14.92
C ASN A 145 17.31 13.62 14.74
N GLY A 146 17.11 14.10 13.51
CA GLY A 146 16.70 15.48 13.22
C GLY A 146 17.75 16.52 13.63
N SER A 147 19.01 16.10 13.81
CA SER A 147 20.10 16.96 14.27
C SER A 147 20.73 17.68 13.07
N SER A 148 19.99 18.62 12.48
CA SER A 148 20.40 19.36 11.28
C SER A 148 21.68 20.19 11.47
N ALA A 149 22.00 20.56 12.71
CA ALA A 149 23.18 21.35 13.06
C ALA A 149 24.53 20.61 12.92
N GLN A 150 24.51 19.27 12.82
CA GLN A 150 25.72 18.44 12.73
C GLN A 150 25.87 17.72 11.38
N MET A 151 24.94 17.96 10.45
CA MET A 151 24.98 17.28 9.15
C MET A 151 26.05 17.92 8.26
N THR A 152 27.12 17.19 7.99
CA THR A 152 28.04 17.56 6.91
C THR A 152 27.26 17.55 5.60
N PRO A 153 27.14 18.69 4.89
CA PRO A 153 26.37 18.74 3.67
C PRO A 153 27.02 17.83 2.62
N PRO A 154 26.24 16.99 1.91
CA PRO A 154 26.77 16.16 0.85
C PRO A 154 27.36 17.05 -0.26
N SER A 155 28.34 16.52 -0.99
CA SER A 155 28.87 17.22 -2.16
C SER A 155 27.75 17.53 -3.15
N VAL A 156 27.87 18.64 -3.90
CA VAL A 156 26.85 19.03 -4.89
C VAL A 156 26.56 17.89 -5.87
N GLY A 157 27.59 17.16 -6.30
CA GLY A 157 27.43 15.98 -7.17
C GLY A 157 26.63 14.85 -6.51
N ALA A 158 26.90 14.54 -5.24
CA ALA A 158 26.16 13.51 -4.49
C ALA A 158 24.71 13.93 -4.25
N ALA A 159 24.47 15.20 -3.93
CA ALA A 159 23.13 15.74 -3.73
C ALA A 159 22.30 15.71 -5.02
N SER A 160 22.86 16.18 -6.14
CA SER A 160 22.18 16.17 -7.44
C SER A 160 21.94 14.76 -7.95
N PHE A 161 22.90 13.84 -7.83
CA PHE A 161 22.71 12.43 -8.17
C PHE A 161 21.58 11.81 -7.34
N THR A 162 21.61 12.00 -6.02
CA THR A 162 20.60 11.46 -5.11
C THR A 162 19.21 12.00 -5.43
N ALA A 163 19.09 13.30 -5.70
CA ALA A 163 17.81 13.92 -6.03
C ALA A 163 17.25 13.42 -7.38
N LEU A 164 18.08 13.38 -8.42
CA LEU A 164 17.67 12.91 -9.75
C LEU A 164 17.36 11.42 -9.76
N TYR A 165 18.22 10.61 -9.13
CA TYR A 165 18.00 9.18 -8.97
C TYR A 165 16.74 8.92 -8.17
N GLY A 166 16.55 9.62 -7.05
CA GLY A 166 15.35 9.52 -6.21
C GLY A 166 14.08 9.86 -6.98
N LEU A 167 14.09 10.92 -7.79
CA LEU A 167 12.96 11.28 -8.66
C LEU A 167 12.68 10.20 -9.71
N ALA A 168 13.71 9.73 -10.43
CA ALA A 168 13.57 8.66 -11.40
C ALA A 168 13.06 7.36 -10.76
N TYR A 169 13.58 7.02 -9.59
CA TYR A 169 13.19 5.87 -8.80
C TYR A 169 11.70 5.96 -8.39
N LEU A 170 11.23 7.12 -7.93
CA LEU A 170 9.81 7.35 -7.63
C LEU A 170 8.93 7.16 -8.86
N LEU A 171 9.32 7.71 -10.02
CA LEU A 171 8.57 7.54 -11.26
C LEU A 171 8.48 6.07 -11.68
N VAL A 172 9.58 5.34 -11.57
CA VAL A 172 9.63 3.90 -11.84
C VAL A 172 8.73 3.13 -10.87
N LEU A 173 8.75 3.48 -9.57
CA LEU A 173 7.88 2.86 -8.56
C LEU A 173 6.41 3.07 -8.85
N PHE A 174 6.01 4.30 -9.25
CA PHE A 174 4.63 4.57 -9.67
C PHE A 174 4.24 3.78 -10.91
N TRP A 175 5.14 3.69 -11.89
CA TRP A 175 4.89 2.96 -13.13
C TRP A 175 4.75 1.45 -12.89
N ILE A 176 5.68 0.85 -12.13
CA ILE A 176 5.63 -0.57 -11.75
C ILE A 176 4.41 -0.82 -10.86
N GLY A 177 4.15 0.03 -9.87
CA GLY A 177 3.01 -0.07 -8.96
C GLY A 177 1.68 -0.08 -9.71
N ALA A 178 1.51 0.80 -10.71
CA ALA A 178 0.33 0.81 -11.58
C ALA A 178 0.18 -0.47 -12.40
N ARG A 179 1.28 -1.09 -12.82
CA ARG A 179 1.29 -2.36 -13.57
C ARG A 179 1.03 -3.58 -12.68
N LEU A 180 1.45 -3.52 -11.42
CA LEU A 180 1.30 -4.61 -10.45
C LEU A 180 0.07 -4.45 -9.56
N VAL A 181 -0.72 -3.39 -9.71
CA VAL A 181 -1.93 -3.17 -8.91
C VAL A 181 -2.89 -4.37 -9.00
N LEU A 182 -3.01 -5.00 -10.17
CA LEU A 182 -3.88 -6.16 -10.38
C LEU A 182 -3.22 -7.50 -10.02
N LEU A 183 -1.97 -7.50 -9.57
CA LEU A 183 -1.22 -8.73 -9.31
C LEU A 183 -1.86 -9.54 -8.19
N ASN A 184 -2.25 -8.91 -7.07
CA ASN A 184 -2.90 -9.58 -5.95
C ASN A 184 -4.24 -10.23 -6.35
N PRO A 185 -5.17 -9.53 -7.03
CA PRO A 185 -6.38 -10.17 -7.59
C PRO A 185 -6.12 -11.29 -8.59
N VAL A 186 -5.10 -11.17 -9.44
CA VAL A 186 -4.77 -12.19 -10.45
C VAL A 186 -4.16 -13.44 -9.81
N ILE A 187 -3.26 -13.28 -8.83
CA ILE A 187 -2.74 -14.41 -8.03
C ILE A 187 -3.89 -15.11 -7.32
N LEU A 188 -4.84 -14.33 -6.80
CA LEU A 188 -6.01 -14.84 -6.11
C LEU A 188 -6.90 -15.65 -7.06
N ASN A 189 -7.27 -15.12 -8.22
CA ASN A 189 -8.30 -15.73 -9.08
C ASN A 189 -7.75 -16.69 -10.14
N GLU A 190 -6.56 -16.47 -10.68
CA GLU A 190 -6.08 -17.17 -11.88
C GLU A 190 -5.02 -18.25 -11.59
N ARG A 191 -4.47 -18.34 -10.35
CA ARG A 191 -3.51 -19.39 -9.93
C ARG A 191 -2.23 -19.51 -10.77
N LEU A 192 -1.83 -18.45 -11.47
CA LEU A 192 -0.77 -18.51 -12.49
C LEU A 192 0.68 -18.36 -11.98
N GLY A 193 0.94 -18.30 -10.67
CA GLY A 193 2.30 -18.12 -10.13
C GLY A 193 3.02 -16.92 -10.77
N VAL A 194 4.19 -17.13 -11.37
CA VAL A 194 4.96 -16.10 -12.10
C VAL A 194 4.20 -15.57 -13.34
N GLY A 195 3.34 -16.38 -13.95
CA GLY A 195 2.47 -15.98 -15.07
C GLY A 195 1.46 -14.88 -14.72
N ALA A 196 1.18 -14.67 -13.42
CA ALA A 196 0.33 -13.58 -12.93
C ALA A 196 0.88 -12.21 -13.31
N ILE A 197 2.21 -12.05 -13.37
CA ILE A 197 2.86 -10.80 -13.75
C ILE A 197 2.54 -10.45 -15.21
N ARG A 198 2.70 -11.42 -16.13
CA ARG A 198 2.41 -11.21 -17.55
C ARG A 198 0.94 -10.87 -17.79
N ARG A 199 0.03 -11.53 -17.06
CA ARG A 199 -1.40 -11.27 -17.13
C ARG A 199 -1.77 -9.89 -16.56
N SER A 200 -1.20 -9.48 -15.41
CA SER A 200 -1.39 -8.14 -14.84
C SER A 200 -0.95 -7.05 -15.83
N ILE A 201 0.18 -7.26 -16.51
CA ILE A 201 0.68 -6.33 -17.54
C ILE A 201 -0.24 -6.28 -18.76
N GLN A 202 -0.82 -7.40 -19.18
CA GLN A 202 -1.81 -7.43 -20.27
C GLN A 202 -3.10 -6.71 -19.91
N LEU A 203 -3.66 -6.96 -18.71
CA LEU A 203 -4.91 -6.34 -18.24
C LEU A 203 -4.78 -4.83 -18.03
N THR A 204 -3.58 -4.34 -17.70
CA THR A 204 -3.32 -2.90 -17.52
C THR A 204 -2.92 -2.18 -18.82
N LYS A 205 -2.70 -2.92 -19.93
CA LYS A 205 -2.26 -2.35 -21.21
C LYS A 205 -3.38 -1.48 -21.82
N GLY A 206 -3.10 -0.18 -21.96
CA GLY A 206 -4.06 0.81 -22.50
C GLY A 206 -4.83 1.63 -21.45
N MET A 207 -4.71 1.29 -20.16
CA MET A 207 -5.29 2.07 -19.05
C MET A 207 -4.26 2.64 -18.08
N THR A 208 -2.96 2.35 -18.30
CA THR A 208 -1.87 2.66 -17.37
C THR A 208 -1.87 4.13 -16.93
N TRP A 209 -2.02 5.09 -17.84
CA TRP A 209 -2.04 6.52 -17.49
C TRP A 209 -3.21 6.93 -16.60
N ARG A 210 -4.39 6.32 -16.79
CA ARG A 210 -5.56 6.58 -15.93
C ARG A 210 -5.37 5.96 -14.54
N ILE A 211 -4.80 4.76 -14.48
CA ILE A 211 -4.45 4.09 -13.22
C ILE A 211 -3.40 4.91 -12.48
N ILE A 212 -2.35 5.37 -13.16
CA ILE A 212 -1.33 6.25 -12.58
C ILE A 212 -1.98 7.52 -12.02
N GLY A 213 -2.85 8.20 -12.79
CA GLY A 213 -3.54 9.40 -12.30
C GLY A 213 -4.34 9.16 -11.02
N VAL A 214 -5.07 8.06 -10.93
CA VAL A 214 -5.81 7.69 -9.72
C VAL A 214 -4.89 7.31 -8.57
N LEU A 215 -3.81 6.56 -8.84
CA LEU A 215 -2.84 6.19 -7.81
C LEU A 215 -2.12 7.41 -7.25
N VAL A 216 -1.73 8.35 -8.10
CA VAL A 216 -1.11 9.62 -7.66
C VAL A 216 -2.09 10.41 -6.81
N LEU A 217 -3.33 10.59 -7.27
CA LEU A 217 -4.36 11.28 -6.48
C LEU A 217 -4.59 10.59 -5.12
N PHE A 218 -4.73 9.26 -5.13
CA PHE A 218 -4.91 8.47 -3.93
C PHE A 218 -3.71 8.61 -2.98
N CYS A 219 -2.49 8.54 -3.48
CA CYS A 219 -1.27 8.74 -2.70
C CYS A 219 -1.24 10.14 -2.06
N ILE A 220 -1.56 11.19 -2.81
CA ILE A 220 -1.63 12.55 -2.28
C ILE A 220 -2.65 12.63 -1.14
N VAL A 221 -3.86 12.14 -1.37
CA VAL A 221 -4.93 12.16 -0.35
C VAL A 221 -4.52 11.37 0.89
N LEU A 222 -3.97 10.16 0.71
CA LEU A 222 -3.50 9.32 1.82
C LEU A 222 -2.40 10.02 2.62
N LEU A 223 -1.39 10.60 1.97
CA LEU A 223 -0.29 11.29 2.63
C LEU A 223 -0.78 12.51 3.41
N VAL A 224 -1.65 13.32 2.79
CA VAL A 224 -2.23 14.51 3.44
C VAL A 224 -3.09 14.09 4.64
N ALA A 225 -3.99 13.11 4.47
CA ALA A 225 -4.88 12.67 5.54
C ALA A 225 -4.09 12.03 6.71
N THR A 226 -3.11 11.19 6.41
CA THR A 226 -2.27 10.53 7.41
C THR A 226 -1.40 11.55 8.13
N GLY A 227 -0.74 12.45 7.40
CA GLY A 227 0.08 13.52 7.95
C GLY A 227 -0.72 14.49 8.80
N ALA A 228 -1.95 14.84 8.38
CA ALA A 228 -2.86 15.67 9.17
C ALA A 228 -3.28 14.98 10.47
N ALA A 229 -3.69 13.70 10.40
CA ALA A 229 -4.06 12.93 11.58
C ALA A 229 -2.89 12.83 12.58
N GLN A 230 -1.69 12.49 12.11
CA GLN A 230 -0.50 12.43 12.94
C GLN A 230 -0.15 13.79 13.54
N SER A 231 -0.19 14.87 12.76
CA SER A 231 0.18 16.21 13.20
C SER A 231 -0.81 16.74 14.24
N VAL A 232 -2.12 16.67 13.96
CA VAL A 232 -3.16 17.16 14.88
C VAL A 232 -3.13 16.36 16.17
N THR A 233 -3.13 15.03 16.09
CA THR A 233 -3.06 14.17 17.28
C THR A 233 -1.77 14.40 18.07
N GLY A 234 -0.62 14.50 17.41
CA GLY A 234 0.67 14.75 18.05
C GLY A 234 0.72 16.09 18.77
N ILE A 235 0.21 17.16 18.16
CA ILE A 235 0.13 18.50 18.76
C ILE A 235 -0.79 18.46 19.98
N VAL A 236 -1.99 17.91 19.85
CA VAL A 236 -2.97 17.83 20.96
C VAL A 236 -2.38 17.08 22.15
N PHE A 237 -1.81 15.89 21.93
CA PHE A 237 -1.23 15.11 23.02
C PHE A 237 0.03 15.73 23.60
N ARG A 238 0.85 16.41 22.81
CA ARG A 238 2.01 17.15 23.33
C ARG A 238 1.62 18.33 24.20
N LEU A 239 0.50 19.00 23.89
CA LEU A 239 -0.04 20.09 24.70
C LEU A 239 -0.65 19.57 26.02
N VAL A 240 -1.34 18.44 25.97
CA VAL A 240 -2.01 17.86 27.16
C VAL A 240 -1.02 17.16 28.09
N LEU A 241 -0.07 16.39 27.53
CA LEU A 241 0.86 15.56 28.31
C LEU A 241 2.19 16.26 28.63
N GLY A 242 2.42 17.47 28.12
CA GLY A 242 3.63 18.26 28.39
C GLY A 242 4.88 17.80 27.60
N ALA A 243 5.98 18.52 27.80
CA ALA A 243 7.22 18.30 27.05
C ALA A 243 7.94 16.97 27.37
N ASP A 244 7.70 16.40 28.55
CA ASP A 244 8.40 15.19 29.02
C ASP A 244 7.85 13.89 28.40
N SER A 245 6.72 13.95 27.71
CA SER A 245 5.98 12.78 27.19
C SER A 245 6.03 12.65 25.66
N VAL A 246 7.11 13.15 25.02
CA VAL A 246 7.28 13.14 23.56
C VAL A 246 7.04 11.76 22.95
N ALA A 247 7.57 10.70 23.58
CA ALA A 247 7.40 9.33 23.10
C ALA A 247 5.93 8.89 23.08
N THR A 248 5.16 9.21 24.13
CA THR A 248 3.74 8.89 24.23
C THR A 248 2.91 9.68 23.22
N ALA A 249 3.19 10.98 23.07
CA ALA A 249 2.50 11.82 22.09
C ALA A 249 2.78 11.36 20.65
N ALA A 250 4.04 11.01 20.34
CA ALA A 250 4.44 10.47 19.04
C ALA A 250 3.82 9.10 18.76
N PHE A 251 3.73 8.22 19.76
CA PHE A 251 3.06 6.94 19.64
C PHE A 251 1.57 7.12 19.32
N LEU A 252 0.86 7.97 20.07
CA LEU A 252 -0.57 8.23 19.84
C LEU A 252 -0.83 8.88 18.47
N ALA A 253 0.04 9.79 18.03
CA ALA A 253 0.02 10.30 16.67
C ALA A 253 0.19 9.17 15.63
N GLY A 254 1.13 8.26 15.87
CA GLY A 254 1.35 7.06 15.04
C GLY A 254 0.12 6.15 14.97
N VAL A 255 -0.59 5.96 16.09
CA VAL A 255 -1.86 5.21 16.13
C VAL A 255 -2.91 5.89 15.26
N ALA A 256 -3.09 7.20 15.37
CA ALA A 256 -4.02 7.95 14.53
C ALA A 256 -3.69 7.82 13.03
N GLY A 257 -2.41 7.95 12.67
CA GLY A 257 -1.93 7.72 11.31
C GLY A 257 -2.20 6.29 10.82
N SER A 258 -2.03 5.29 11.69
CA SER A 258 -2.28 3.88 11.37
C SER A 258 -3.75 3.59 11.12
N ILE A 259 -4.67 4.23 11.86
CA ILE A 259 -6.12 4.13 11.63
C ILE A 259 -6.47 4.65 10.24
N VAL A 260 -6.00 5.86 9.91
CA VAL A 260 -6.23 6.47 8.59
C VAL A 260 -5.66 5.59 7.49
N THR A 261 -4.39 5.19 7.61
CA THR A 261 -3.72 4.32 6.64
C THR A 261 -4.45 3.01 6.45
N THR A 262 -4.96 2.40 7.52
CA THR A 262 -5.73 1.15 7.46
C THR A 262 -7.03 1.33 6.68
N ALA A 263 -7.78 2.41 6.94
CA ALA A 263 -9.03 2.70 6.25
C ALA A 263 -8.80 2.89 4.74
N PHE A 264 -7.79 3.68 4.37
CA PHE A 264 -7.41 3.91 2.98
C PHE A 264 -6.89 2.64 2.30
N THR A 265 -6.11 1.80 3.01
CA THR A 265 -5.61 0.53 2.47
C THR A 265 -6.75 -0.45 2.21
N ALA A 266 -7.75 -0.52 3.10
CA ALA A 266 -8.95 -1.31 2.87
C ALA A 266 -9.73 -0.81 1.64
N LEU A 267 -9.92 0.51 1.52
CA LEU A 267 -10.54 1.12 0.34
C LEU A 267 -9.77 0.79 -0.94
N ALA A 268 -8.44 0.92 -0.94
CA ALA A 268 -7.60 0.60 -2.07
C ALA A 268 -7.70 -0.88 -2.47
N ALA A 269 -7.80 -1.78 -1.50
CA ALA A 269 -7.98 -3.21 -1.74
C ALA A 269 -9.32 -3.51 -2.42
N VAL A 270 -10.42 -2.92 -1.96
CA VAL A 270 -11.75 -3.06 -2.60
C VAL A 270 -11.74 -2.46 -4.00
N PHE A 271 -11.18 -1.25 -4.15
CA PHE A 271 -11.06 -0.58 -5.44
C PHE A 271 -10.30 -1.42 -6.46
N THR A 272 -9.18 -1.99 -6.04
CA THR A 272 -8.33 -2.87 -6.87
C THR A 272 -9.07 -4.15 -7.28
N ALA A 273 -9.87 -4.73 -6.38
CA ALA A 273 -10.71 -5.88 -6.69
C ALA A 273 -11.79 -5.53 -7.72
N GLN A 274 -12.48 -4.40 -7.57
CA GLN A 274 -13.50 -3.94 -8.51
C GLN A 274 -12.91 -3.57 -9.88
N LEU A 275 -11.71 -2.98 -9.90
CA LEU A 275 -10.97 -2.74 -11.14
C LEU A 275 -10.61 -4.06 -11.83
N TYR A 276 -10.23 -5.09 -11.08
CA TYR A 276 -10.00 -6.43 -11.61
C TYR A 276 -11.27 -7.02 -12.23
N VAL A 277 -12.41 -6.97 -11.53
CA VAL A 277 -13.69 -7.47 -12.05
C VAL A 277 -14.06 -6.75 -13.36
N ALA A 278 -14.00 -5.43 -13.38
CA ALA A 278 -14.35 -4.62 -14.55
C ALA A 278 -13.43 -4.85 -15.75
N THR A 279 -12.12 -5.07 -15.51
CA THR A 279 -11.16 -5.38 -16.59
C THR A 279 -11.31 -6.81 -17.10
N ARG A 280 -11.61 -7.77 -16.23
CA ARG A 280 -11.88 -9.16 -16.61
C ARG A 280 -13.15 -9.28 -17.46
N GLU A 281 -14.24 -8.63 -17.07
CA GLU A 281 -15.50 -8.58 -17.82
C GLU A 281 -15.26 -8.09 -19.25
N LYS A 282 -14.46 -7.03 -19.43
CA LYS A 282 -14.12 -6.50 -20.76
C LYS A 282 -13.37 -7.51 -21.65
N HIS A 283 -12.50 -8.34 -21.07
CA HIS A 283 -11.74 -9.35 -21.82
C HIS A 283 -12.49 -10.68 -22.02
N ALA A 284 -13.65 -10.85 -21.37
CA ALA A 284 -14.51 -12.01 -21.54
C ALA A 284 -15.56 -11.81 -22.65
N VAL A 285 -15.79 -10.57 -23.10
CA VAL A 285 -16.64 -10.26 -24.25
C VAL A 285 -15.79 -10.36 -25.52
N PRO A 286 -16.08 -11.30 -26.45
CA PRO A 286 -15.37 -11.45 -27.72
C PRO A 286 -15.58 -10.27 -28.67
#